data_AF-A0A2I6QNG1-F1
#
_entry.id   AF-A0A2I6QNG1-F1
#
_cell.length_a   1.000
_cell.length_b   1.000
_cell.length_c   1.000
_cell.angle_alpha   90.00
_cell.angle_beta   90.00
_cell.angle_gamma   90.00
#
_symmetry.space_group_name_H-M   'P 1'
#
loop_
_entity.id
_entity.type
_entity.pdbx_description
1 polymer ?
#
loop_
_entity_poly.entity_id
_entity_poly.type
_entity_poly.pdbx_seq_one_letter_code
_entity_poly.pdbx_strand_id
1 'polypeptide(L)'
;MITAVGMAKEVSIMIAAIVIAVGIMMLASRPLGDFVERHPTIKMLALSFLLLIGMALIAEGLDQHIPKGYIYFAMGFSVFVEMLNLRARGAGKPVHLHPSEWKPPQK
;
A
#
# COMPACT_ATOMS: atom_id res chain seq x y z
N MET A 1 -16.44 -1.01 -6.78
CA MET A 1 -16.18 -0.31 -8.06
C MET A 1 -16.53 -1.15 -9.29
N ILE A 2 -17.01 -2.39 -9.14
CA ILE A 2 -17.53 -3.21 -10.26
C ILE A 2 -18.94 -2.75 -10.73
N THR A 3 -19.72 -2.11 -9.86
CA THR A 3 -21.07 -1.61 -10.16
C THR A 3 -21.13 -0.42 -11.14
N ALA A 4 -20.08 0.40 -11.25
CA ALA A 4 -20.03 1.49 -12.24
C ALA A 4 -19.62 1.01 -13.63
N VAL A 5 -18.77 -0.02 -13.68
CA VAL A 5 -18.28 -0.62 -14.91
C VAL A 5 -19.40 -1.40 -15.62
N GLY A 6 -20.30 -2.05 -14.87
CA GLY A 6 -21.49 -2.71 -15.39
C GLY A 6 -22.67 -1.78 -15.78
N MET A 7 -22.59 -0.46 -15.51
CA MET A 7 -23.61 0.50 -15.95
C MET A 7 -23.36 1.06 -17.35
N ALA A 8 -22.14 0.87 -17.89
CA ALA A 8 -21.86 1.18 -19.29
C ALA A 8 -22.50 0.10 -20.16
N LYS A 9 -23.54 0.47 -20.92
CA LYS A 9 -24.25 -0.44 -21.84
C LYS A 9 -23.36 -0.94 -23.00
N GLU A 10 -22.21 -0.29 -23.18
CA GLU A 10 -21.26 -0.50 -24.26
C GLU A 10 -20.02 -1.26 -23.76
N VAL A 11 -20.06 -2.60 -23.87
CA VAL A 11 -18.94 -3.49 -23.53
C VAL A 11 -17.65 -3.06 -24.26
N SER A 12 -17.79 -2.57 -25.49
CA SER A 12 -16.69 -2.05 -26.31
C SER A 12 -15.93 -0.91 -25.63
N ILE A 13 -16.64 0.02 -25.00
CA ILE A 13 -16.04 1.19 -24.32
C ILE A 13 -15.33 0.74 -23.04
N MET A 14 -15.93 -0.19 -22.28
CA MET A 14 -15.32 -0.77 -21.09
C MET A 14 -13.99 -1.46 -21.41
N ILE A 15 -13.96 -2.29 -22.45
CA ILE A 15 -12.73 -2.98 -22.88
C ILE A 15 -11.67 -1.95 -23.30
N ALA A 16 -12.05 -0.97 -24.12
CA ALA A 16 -11.12 0.08 -24.56
C ALA A 16 -10.52 0.85 -23.36
N ALA A 17 -11.34 1.22 -22.36
CA ALA A 17 -10.89 1.90 -21.16
C ALA A 17 -9.92 1.06 -20.34
N ILE A 18 -10.20 -0.23 -20.14
CA ILE A 18 -9.31 -1.15 -19.41
C ILE A 18 -7.96 -1.29 -20.14
N VAL A 19 -7.98 -1.49 -21.46
CA VAL A 19 -6.76 -1.63 -22.26
C VAL A 19 -5.90 -0.38 -22.18
N ILE A 20 -6.51 0.81 -22.30
CA ILE A 20 -5.81 2.09 -22.16
C ILE A 20 -5.23 2.22 -20.75
N ALA A 21 -6.01 1.91 -19.71
CA ALA A 21 -5.55 1.97 -18.32
C ALA A 21 -4.36 1.04 -18.06
N VAL A 22 -4.42 -0.21 -18.52
CA VAL A 22 -3.30 -1.17 -18.43
C VAL A 22 -2.08 -0.64 -19.20
N GLY A 23 -2.27 -0.09 -20.39
CA GLY A 23 -1.20 0.54 -21.16
C GLY A 23 -0.48 1.63 -20.36
N ILE A 24 -1.23 2.54 -19.73
CA ILE A 24 -0.67 3.59 -18.86
C ILE A 24 0.05 2.97 -17.65
N MET A 25 -0.55 1.97 -17.00
CA MET A 25 0.08 1.29 -15.86
C MET A 25 1.41 0.63 -16.24
N MET A 26 1.51 0.02 -17.42
CA MET A 26 2.75 -0.57 -17.92
C MET A 26 3.83 0.49 -18.15
N LEU A 27 3.46 1.64 -18.74
CA LEU A 27 4.39 2.76 -18.93
C LEU A 27 4.88 3.35 -17.58
N ALA A 28 3.97 3.44 -16.60
CA ALA A 28 4.28 3.95 -15.26
C ALA A 28 4.95 2.92 -14.33
N SER A 29 4.98 1.64 -14.70
CA SER A 29 5.45 0.56 -13.83
C SER A 29 6.92 0.71 -13.42
N ARG A 30 7.79 1.15 -14.33
CA ARG A 30 9.22 1.37 -14.06
C ARG A 30 9.46 2.46 -13.01
N PRO A 31 9.03 3.73 -13.23
CA PRO A 31 9.26 4.79 -12.25
C PRO A 31 8.55 4.51 -10.92
N LEU A 32 7.37 3.88 -10.94
CA LEU A 32 6.67 3.47 -9.73
C LEU A 32 7.45 2.39 -8.97
N GLY A 33 7.97 1.39 -9.68
CA GLY A 33 8.81 0.33 -9.10
C GLY A 33 10.06 0.90 -8.43
N ASP A 34 10.78 1.78 -9.12
CA ASP A 34 11.99 2.40 -8.57
C ASP A 34 11.71 3.29 -7.35
N PHE A 35 10.53 3.92 -7.28
CA PHE A 35 10.10 4.70 -6.12
C PHE A 35 9.81 3.78 -4.92
N VAL A 36 9.07 2.68 -5.17
CA VAL A 36 8.75 1.70 -4.14
C VAL A 36 10.01 1.01 -3.59
N GLU A 37 10.98 0.69 -4.45
CA GLU A 37 12.24 0.05 -4.03
C GLU A 37 13.10 0.98 -3.18
N ARG A 38 13.09 2.29 -3.46
CA ARG A 38 13.81 3.31 -2.67
C ARG A 38 13.19 3.60 -1.30
N HIS A 39 11.92 3.26 -1.11
CA HIS A 39 11.18 3.54 0.13
C HIS A 39 10.61 2.24 0.74
N PRO A 40 11.37 1.55 1.62
CA PRO A 40 11.00 0.24 2.15
C PRO A 40 9.64 0.19 2.85
N THR A 41 9.25 1.27 3.52
CA THR A 41 7.95 1.37 4.18
C THR A 41 6.79 1.51 3.20
N ILE A 42 7.00 2.22 2.08
CA ILE A 42 6.03 2.31 0.97
C ILE A 42 5.85 0.94 0.30
N LYS A 43 6.93 0.16 0.13
CA LYS A 43 6.87 -1.23 -0.36
C LYS A 43 5.97 -2.11 0.51
N MET A 44 6.14 -2.02 1.83
CA MET A 44 5.29 -2.75 2.78
C MET A 44 3.82 -2.31 2.71
N LEU A 45 3.56 -1.01 2.56
CA LEU A 45 2.21 -0.46 2.40
C LEU A 45 1.54 -0.98 1.11
N ALA A 46 2.26 -1.01 0.00
CA ALA A 46 1.77 -1.53 -1.28
C ALA A 46 1.41 -3.03 -1.20
N LEU A 47 2.27 -3.86 -0.61
CA LEU A 47 1.99 -5.29 -0.39
C LEU A 47 0.76 -5.50 0.50
N SER A 48 0.62 -4.68 1.54
CA SER A 48 -0.53 -4.73 2.46
C SER A 48 -1.82 -4.34 1.77
N PHE A 49 -1.81 -3.33 0.89
CA PHE A 49 -2.97 -2.95 0.08
C PHE A 49 -3.35 -4.03 -0.92
N LEU A 50 -2.37 -4.67 -1.57
CA LEU A 50 -2.65 -5.80 -2.46
C LEU A 50 -3.34 -6.94 -1.71
N LEU A 51 -2.85 -7.28 -0.51
CA LEU A 51 -3.47 -8.30 0.35
C LEU A 51 -4.88 -7.90 0.78
N LEU A 52 -5.07 -6.66 1.22
CA LEU A 52 -6.36 -6.14 1.68
C LEU A 52 -7.39 -6.15 0.55
N ILE A 53 -7.03 -5.69 -0.64
CA ILE A 53 -7.91 -5.73 -1.81
C ILE A 53 -8.19 -7.18 -2.21
N GLY A 54 -7.18 -8.06 -2.20
CA GLY A 54 -7.38 -9.49 -2.46
C GLY A 54 -8.38 -10.13 -1.50
N MET A 55 -8.25 -9.88 -0.20
CA MET A 55 -9.19 -10.36 0.82
C MET A 55 -10.58 -9.76 0.64
N ALA A 56 -10.68 -8.46 0.34
CA ALA A 56 -11.95 -7.80 0.09
C ALA A 56 -12.68 -8.41 -1.12
N LEU A 57 -11.95 -8.74 -2.20
CA LEU A 57 -12.51 -9.41 -3.38
C LEU A 57 -12.98 -10.82 -3.08
N ILE A 58 -12.24 -11.59 -2.26
CA ILE A 58 -12.67 -12.92 -1.82
C ILE A 58 -13.95 -12.80 -0.97
N ALA A 59 -13.99 -11.87 -0.03
CA ALA A 59 -15.17 -11.64 0.81
C ALA A 59 -16.40 -11.22 -0.03
N GLU A 60 -16.23 -10.25 -0.94
CA GLU A 60 -17.29 -9.84 -1.87
C GLU A 60 -17.73 -11.01 -2.77
N GLY A 61 -16.80 -11.88 -3.21
CA GLY A 61 -17.10 -13.08 -3.99
C GLY A 61 -17.81 -14.19 -3.22
N LEU A 62 -17.77 -14.18 -1.88
CA LEU A 62 -18.50 -15.07 -0.98
C LEU A 62 -19.81 -14.45 -0.47
N ASP A 63 -20.32 -13.41 -1.14
CA ASP A 63 -21.50 -12.61 -0.77
C ASP A 63 -21.41 -11.92 0.61
N GLN A 64 -20.20 -11.86 1.21
CA GLN A 64 -19.95 -11.14 2.45
C GLN A 64 -19.76 -9.65 2.14
N HIS A 65 -20.79 -8.87 2.45
CA HIS A 65 -20.81 -7.44 2.20
C HIS A 65 -20.01 -6.68 3.26
N ILE A 66 -18.68 -6.59 3.06
CA ILE A 66 -17.84 -5.69 3.85
C ILE A 66 -18.15 -4.25 3.42
N PRO A 67 -18.56 -3.35 4.34
CA PRO A 67 -18.85 -1.98 3.95
C PRO A 67 -17.57 -1.30 3.47
N LYS A 68 -17.58 -0.86 2.20
CA LYS A 68 -16.42 -0.32 1.49
C LYS A 68 -15.77 0.87 2.22
N GLY A 69 -16.55 1.60 3.01
CA GLY A 69 -16.06 2.68 3.87
C GLY A 69 -14.97 2.24 4.85
N TYR A 70 -15.07 1.04 5.43
CA TYR A 70 -14.04 0.52 6.33
C TYR A 70 -12.71 0.28 5.61
N ILE A 71 -12.77 -0.28 4.40
CA ILE A 71 -11.61 -0.53 3.56
C ILE A 71 -10.95 0.80 3.16
N TYR A 72 -11.73 1.78 2.70
CA TYR A 72 -11.20 3.09 2.32
C TYR A 72 -10.65 3.87 3.51
N PHE A 73 -11.29 3.79 4.67
CA PHE A 73 -10.80 4.40 5.90
C PHE A 73 -9.49 3.76 6.36
N ALA A 74 -9.39 2.43 6.35
CA ALA A 74 -8.17 1.71 6.70
C ALA A 74 -7.00 2.07 5.77
N MET A 75 -7.26 2.15 4.46
CA MET A 75 -6.24 2.58 3.49
C MET A 75 -5.79 4.03 3.73
N GLY A 76 -6.74 4.96 3.90
CA GLY A 76 -6.43 6.37 4.16
C GLY A 76 -5.68 6.58 5.46
N PHE A 77 -6.10 5.92 6.54
CA PHE A 77 -5.44 5.99 7.85
C PHE A 77 -4.01 5.42 7.80
N SER A 78 -3.81 4.29 7.12
CA SER A 78 -2.48 3.69 6.96
C SER A 78 -1.51 4.62 6.23
N VAL A 79 -1.94 5.25 5.13
CA VAL A 79 -1.14 6.23 4.40
C VAL A 79 -0.86 7.47 5.26
N PHE A 80 -1.85 7.95 6.01
CA PHE A 80 -1.68 9.09 6.91
C PHE A 80 -0.64 8.81 8.00
N VAL A 81 -0.73 7.67 8.68
CA VAL A 81 0.26 7.25 9.69
C VAL A 81 1.65 7.11 9.08
N GLU A 82 1.73 6.55 7.87
CA GLU A 82 3.00 6.41 7.17
C GLU A 82 3.63 7.75 6.79
N MET A 83 2.83 8.74 6.37
CA MET A 83 3.33 10.11 6.16
C MET A 83 3.89 10.72 7.45
N LEU A 84 3.22 10.51 8.59
CA LEU A 84 3.72 10.96 9.89
C LEU A 84 5.02 10.23 10.29
N ASN A 85 5.09 8.92 10.06
CA ASN A 85 6.26 8.08 10.35
C ASN A 85 7.48 8.51 9.51
N LEU A 86 7.30 8.77 8.21
CA LEU A 86 8.35 9.31 7.33
C LEU A 86 8.83 10.68 7.81
N ARG A 87 7.91 11.57 8.21
CA ARG A 87 8.24 12.89 8.76
C ARG A 87 9.01 12.81 10.08
N ALA A 88 8.62 11.90 10.98
CA ALA A 88 9.27 11.70 12.27
C ALA A 88 10.66 11.06 12.13
N ARG A 89 10.84 10.13 11.19
CA ARG A 89 12.13 9.46 10.93
C ARG A 89 13.23 10.42 10.47
N GLY A 90 12.88 11.48 9.74
CA GLY A 90 13.83 12.54 9.38
C GLY A 90 14.36 13.37 10.56
N ALA A 91 13.74 13.26 11.74
CA ALA A 91 14.06 14.08 12.92
C ALA A 91 14.90 13.37 14.00
N GLY A 92 15.21 12.07 13.83
CA GLY A 92 15.96 11.30 14.82
C GLY A 92 17.47 11.48 14.67
N LYS A 93 18.12 12.25 15.56
CA LYS A 93 19.58 12.17 15.74
C LYS A 93 19.93 10.73 16.18
N PRO A 94 20.87 10.04 15.53
CA PRO A 94 21.30 8.72 15.97
C PRO A 94 21.80 8.83 17.41
N VAL A 95 21.16 8.10 18.33
CA VAL A 95 21.59 8.02 19.72
C VAL A 95 22.85 7.18 19.75
N HIS A 96 24.00 7.83 19.97
CA HIS A 96 25.25 7.15 20.25
C HIS A 96 25.11 6.38 21.56
N LEU A 97 24.98 5.07 21.46
CA LEU A 97 25.00 4.18 22.62
C LEU A 97 26.43 4.20 23.17
N HIS A 98 26.58 4.56 24.45
CA HIS A 98 27.82 4.38 25.19
C HIS A 98 28.20 2.89 25.13
N PRO A 99 29.44 2.52 24.75
CA PRO A 99 29.92 1.17 24.94
C PRO A 99 29.87 0.87 26.44
N SER A 100 29.05 -0.10 26.85
CA SER A 100 29.11 -0.58 28.22
C SER A 100 30.43 -1.32 28.37
N GLU A 101 31.36 -0.74 29.14
CA GLU A 101 32.57 -1.43 29.64
C GLU A 101 32.15 -2.50 30.66
N TRP A 102 31.45 -3.52 30.18
CA TRP A 102 31.08 -4.67 30.97
C TRP A 102 32.36 -5.49 31.24
N LYS A 103 32.92 -5.32 32.45
CA LYS A 103 33.91 -6.24 33.01
C LYS A 103 33.18 -7.41 33.65
N PRO A 104 33.35 -8.66 33.15
CA PRO A 104 32.82 -9.82 33.84
C PRO A 104 33.45 -9.95 35.23
N PRO A 105 32.69 -10.40 36.25
CA PRO A 105 33.23 -10.64 37.57
C PRO A 105 34.27 -11.76 37.50
N GLN A 106 35.52 -11.46 37.87
CA GLN A 106 36.54 -12.48 38.08
C GLN A 106 36.17 -13.31 39.32
N LYS A 107 35.91 -14.60 39.10
CA LYS A 107 35.92 -15.63 40.12
C LYS A 107 36.96 -16.68 39.74
#